data_AF-A0A2V2PIY1-F1
#
_entry.id   AF-A0A2V2PIY1-F1
#
_cell.length_a   1.000
_cell.length_b   1.000
_cell.length_c   1.000
_cell.angle_alpha   90.00
_cell.angle_beta   90.00
_cell.angle_gamma   90.00
#
_symmetry.space_group_name_H-M   'P 1'
#
loop_
_entity.id
_entity.type
_entity.pdbx_description
1 polymer ?
#
loop_
_entity_poly.entity_id
_entity_poly.type
_entity_poly.pdbx_seq_one_letter_code
_entity_poly.pdbx_strand_id
1 'polypeptide(L)'
;MSLHGLLDVVVTDPAIAEAVKAAADGHRTHVDLVGPPGARPFAVAALARQTGRTVLAVTATGREAEDLAAALRTLLPPDTVAEFPSWET
;
A
#
# COMPACT_ATOMS: atom_id res chain seq x y z
N MET A 1 14.69 10.06 0.67
CA MET A 1 15.46 8.98 1.33
C MET A 1 14.69 7.68 1.15
N SER A 2 15.35 6.57 0.82
CA SER A 2 14.67 5.29 0.57
C SER A 2 14.50 4.48 1.85
N LEU A 3 13.32 3.89 2.03
CA LEU A 3 12.93 2.99 3.12
C LEU A 3 12.55 1.59 2.61
N HIS A 4 12.94 1.25 1.38
CA HIS A 4 12.53 0.01 0.70
C HIS A 4 12.78 -1.27 1.54
N GLY A 5 13.93 -1.35 2.22
CA GLY A 5 14.30 -2.51 3.04
C GLY A 5 13.40 -2.75 4.25
N LEU A 6 12.64 -1.74 4.72
CA LEU A 6 11.69 -1.94 5.82
C LEU A 6 10.56 -2.92 5.44
N LEU A 7 10.22 -3.00 4.15
CA LEU A 7 9.20 -3.91 3.69
C LEU A 7 9.57 -5.38 3.91
N ASP A 8 10.86 -5.73 3.97
CA ASP A 8 11.31 -7.09 4.26
C ASP A 8 10.97 -7.51 5.69
N VAL A 9 10.96 -6.56 6.62
CA VAL A 9 10.58 -6.78 8.01
C VAL A 9 9.06 -6.73 8.17
N VAL A 10 8.40 -5.75 7.56
CA VAL A 10 6.94 -5.57 7.65
C VAL A 10 6.17 -6.82 7.22
N VAL A 11 6.61 -7.51 6.16
CA VAL A 11 5.92 -8.71 5.67
C VAL A 11 6.06 -9.92 6.57
N THR A 12 6.89 -9.83 7.62
CA THR A 12 6.94 -10.87 8.67
C THR A 12 5.84 -10.69 9.71
N ASP A 13 5.14 -9.55 9.73
CA ASP A 13 3.95 -9.36 10.56
C ASP A 13 2.84 -10.33 10.12
N PRO A 14 2.25 -11.12 11.04
CA PRO A 14 1.26 -12.12 10.68
C PRO A 14 0.04 -11.55 9.96
N ALA A 15 -0.45 -10.36 10.33
CA ALA A 15 -1.64 -9.78 9.71
C ALA A 15 -1.35 -9.29 8.28
N ILE A 16 -0.16 -8.71 8.06
CA ILE A 16 0.26 -8.30 6.71
C ILE A 16 0.54 -9.53 5.83
N ALA A 17 1.22 -10.55 6.34
CA ALA A 17 1.49 -11.79 5.62
C ALA A 17 0.19 -12.50 5.19
N GLU A 18 -0.79 -12.53 6.09
CA GLU A 18 -2.13 -13.05 5.84
C GLU A 18 -2.82 -12.31 4.68
N ALA A 19 -2.85 -10.97 4.73
CA ALA A 19 -3.47 -10.16 3.69
C ALA A 19 -2.76 -10.29 2.33
N VAL A 20 -1.43 -10.35 2.33
CA VAL A 20 -0.64 -10.61 1.12
C VAL A 20 -1.00 -11.97 0.53
N LYS A 21 -1.07 -13.01 1.36
CA LYS A 21 -1.48 -14.35 0.91
C LYS A 21 -2.91 -14.34 0.36
N ALA A 22 -3.84 -13.69 1.05
CA ALA A 22 -5.22 -13.51 0.60
C ALA A 22 -5.30 -12.92 -0.80
N ALA A 23 -4.55 -11.83 -1.03
CA ALA A 23 -4.49 -11.14 -2.30
C ALA A 23 -3.83 -11.99 -3.39
N ALA A 24 -2.73 -12.70 -3.08
CA ALA A 24 -2.02 -13.56 -4.01
C ALA A 24 -2.90 -14.74 -4.48
N ASP A 25 -3.52 -15.45 -3.55
CA ASP A 25 -4.38 -16.61 -3.82
C ASP A 25 -5.62 -16.21 -4.65
N GLY A 26 -6.13 -14.98 -4.46
CA GLY A 26 -7.25 -14.44 -5.23
C GLY A 26 -8.61 -15.11 -4.95
N HIS A 27 -8.68 -16.03 -3.99
CA HIS A 27 -9.91 -16.72 -3.60
C HIS A 27 -10.78 -15.91 -2.62
N ARG A 28 -10.20 -14.89 -1.99
CA ARG A 28 -10.91 -14.00 -1.07
C ARG A 28 -11.18 -12.67 -1.74
N THR A 29 -12.46 -12.36 -1.89
CA THR A 29 -12.93 -11.12 -2.51
C THR A 29 -12.90 -9.93 -1.55
N HIS A 30 -12.77 -10.19 -0.24
CA HIS A 30 -12.79 -9.16 0.81
C HIS A 30 -11.82 -9.51 1.94
N VAL A 31 -11.06 -8.51 2.39
CA VAL A 31 -10.13 -8.58 3.52
C VAL A 31 -10.18 -7.25 4.25
N ASP A 32 -10.39 -7.30 5.57
CA ASP A 32 -10.35 -6.11 6.43
C ASP A 32 -9.05 -6.06 7.23
N LEU A 33 -8.28 -4.99 7.02
CA LEU A 33 -7.08 -4.68 7.80
C LEU A 33 -7.37 -3.50 8.74
N VAL A 34 -7.28 -3.75 10.04
CA VAL A 34 -7.49 -2.72 11.08
C VAL A 34 -6.15 -2.35 11.69
N GLY A 35 -5.83 -1.06 11.70
CA GLY A 35 -4.58 -0.57 12.26
C GLY A 35 -4.51 0.95 12.30
N PRO A 36 -3.45 1.50 12.90
CA PRO A 36 -3.24 2.94 12.93
C PRO A 36 -2.99 3.49 11.51
N PRO A 37 -3.26 4.78 11.25
CA PRO A 37 -3.02 5.39 9.94
C PRO A 37 -1.60 5.21 9.41
N GLY A 38 -0.60 5.21 10.31
CA GLY A 38 0.81 5.00 9.96
C GLY A 38 1.13 3.61 9.39
N ALA A 39 0.26 2.62 9.56
CA ALA A 39 0.44 1.29 8.99
C ALA A 39 -0.01 1.20 7.52
N ARG A 40 -0.84 2.14 7.04
CA ARG A 40 -1.44 2.08 5.70
C ARG A 40 -0.41 2.04 4.57
N PRO A 41 0.65 2.89 4.53
CA PRO A 41 1.63 2.85 3.46
C PRO A 41 2.37 1.51 3.40
N PHE A 42 2.65 0.91 4.56
CA PHE A 42 3.32 -0.39 4.66
C PHE A 42 2.44 -1.53 4.16
N ALA A 43 1.15 -1.55 4.53
CA ALA A 43 0.20 -2.54 4.04
C ALA A 43 0.03 -2.46 2.52
N VAL A 44 -0.18 -1.26 1.98
CA VAL A 44 -0.34 -1.03 0.53
C VAL A 44 0.93 -1.41 -0.23
N ALA A 45 2.11 -0.99 0.25
CA ALA A 45 3.37 -1.33 -0.39
C ALA A 45 3.69 -2.84 -0.32
N ALA A 46 3.36 -3.51 0.80
CA ALA A 46 3.51 -4.95 0.93
C ALA A 46 2.63 -5.70 -0.08
N LEU A 47 1.37 -5.31 -0.22
CA LEU A 47 0.45 -5.87 -1.22
C LEU A 47 1.01 -5.71 -2.64
N ALA A 48 1.41 -4.50 -3.02
CA ALA A 48 1.96 -4.23 -4.35
C ALA A 48 3.23 -5.04 -4.62
N ARG A 49 4.21 -4.99 -3.69
CA ARG A 49 5.52 -5.63 -3.88
C ARG A 49 5.45 -7.15 -3.87
N GLN A 50 4.71 -7.74 -2.94
CA GLN A 50 4.71 -9.20 -2.77
C GLN A 50 3.81 -9.92 -3.76
N THR A 51 2.73 -9.29 -4.22
CA THR A 51 1.82 -9.91 -5.20
C THR A 51 2.19 -9.57 -6.64
N GLY A 52 2.99 -8.52 -6.86
CA GLY A 52 3.32 -8.02 -8.19
C GLY A 52 2.11 -7.41 -8.93
N ARG A 53 1.01 -7.14 -8.23
CA ARG A 53 -0.22 -6.58 -8.81
C ARG A 53 -0.30 -5.07 -8.61
N THR A 54 -0.96 -4.39 -9.55
CA THR A 54 -1.33 -2.98 -9.41
C THR A 54 -2.33 -2.81 -8.28
N VAL A 55 -2.06 -1.85 -7.37
CA VAL A 55 -2.96 -1.51 -6.26
C VAL A 55 -3.57 -0.13 -6.50
N LEU A 56 -4.89 -0.06 -6.50
CA LEU A 56 -5.62 1.21 -6.46
C LEU A 56 -5.92 1.56 -4.99
N ALA A 57 -5.18 2.52 -4.45
CA ALA A 57 -5.44 3.05 -3.11
C ALA A 57 -6.43 4.23 -3.20
N VAL A 58 -7.57 4.11 -2.53
CA VAL A 58 -8.60 5.16 -2.48
C VAL A 58 -8.56 5.81 -1.10
N THR A 59 -8.45 7.14 -1.07
CA THR A 59 -8.49 7.96 0.14
C THR A 59 -9.73 8.86 0.12
N ALA A 60 -10.08 9.44 1.27
CA ALA A 60 -11.26 10.31 1.36
C ALA A 60 -11.00 11.70 0.77
N THR A 61 -9.74 12.16 0.81
CA THR A 61 -9.36 13.50 0.35
C THR A 61 -8.11 13.48 -0.52
N GLY A 62 -7.92 14.54 -1.31
CA GLY A 62 -6.69 14.76 -2.09
C GLY A 62 -5.45 14.85 -1.20
N ARG A 63 -5.52 15.54 -0.05
CA ARG A 63 -4.40 15.62 0.89
C ARG A 63 -3.97 14.24 1.40
N GLU A 64 -4.92 13.38 1.77
CA GLU A 64 -4.60 12.01 2.18
C GLU A 64 -3.96 11.19 1.04
N ALA A 65 -4.37 11.44 -0.21
CA ALA A 65 -3.79 10.79 -1.38
C ALA A 65 -2.34 11.24 -1.58
N GLU A 66 -2.07 12.54 -1.51
CA GLU A 66 -0.74 13.14 -1.59
C GLU A 66 0.18 12.57 -0.50
N ASP A 67 -0.28 12.53 0.75
CA ASP A 67 0.49 12.03 1.89
C ASP A 67 0.81 10.52 1.72
N LEU A 68 -0.17 9.72 1.29
CA LEU A 68 0.01 8.30 1.02
C LEU A 68 0.99 8.08 -0.15
N ALA A 69 0.86 8.82 -1.24
CA ALA A 69 1.75 8.73 -2.38
C ALA A 69 3.19 9.11 -2.02
N ALA A 70 3.37 10.18 -1.24
CA ALA A 70 4.67 10.59 -0.72
C ALA A 70 5.31 9.47 0.11
N ALA A 71 4.56 8.84 1.01
CA ALA A 71 5.04 7.72 1.81
C ALA A 71 5.39 6.50 0.94
N LEU A 72 4.53 6.14 -0.02
CA LEU A 72 4.74 5.00 -0.91
C LEU A 72 5.97 5.16 -1.81
N ARG A 73 6.27 6.38 -2.28
CA ARG A 73 7.50 6.69 -3.04
C ARG A 73 8.79 6.50 -2.23
N THR A 74 8.70 6.41 -0.91
CA THR A 74 9.86 6.01 -0.07
C THR A 74 10.00 4.50 0.08
N LEU A 75 8.91 3.75 -0.09
CA LEU A 75 8.83 2.30 0.10
C LEU A 75 8.95 1.52 -1.22
N LEU A 76 8.57 2.11 -2.35
CA LEU A 76 8.56 1.53 -3.68
C LEU A 76 9.39 2.38 -4.65
N PRO A 77 9.80 1.85 -5.82
CA PRO A 77 10.37 2.66 -6.89
C PRO A 77 9.44 3.86 -7.21
N PRO A 78 9.91 5.12 -7.13
CA PRO A 78 9.03 6.29 -7.18
C PRO A 78 8.19 6.42 -8.46
N ASP A 79 8.72 5.93 -9.58
CA ASP A 79 8.10 5.91 -10.90
C ASP A 79 6.94 4.90 -11.02
N THR A 80 6.80 4.00 -10.04
CA THR A 80 5.68 3.05 -9.95
C THR A 80 4.49 3.57 -9.15
N VAL A 81 4.59 4.77 -8.58
CA VAL A 81 3.55 5.38 -7.75
C VAL A 81 3.05 6.67 -8.39
N ALA A 82 1.81 6.62 -8.89
CA ALA A 82 1.13 7.76 -9.50
C ALA A 82 -0.09 8.19 -8.67
N GLU A 83 -0.33 9.49 -8.65
CA GLU A 83 -1.55 10.09 -8.11
C GLU A 83 -2.53 10.29 -9.27
N PHE A 84 -3.81 10.03 -9.03
CA PHE A 84 -4.89 10.33 -9.99
C PHE A 84 -5.75 11.44 -9.38
N PRO A 85 -5.45 12.73 -9.71
CA PRO A 85 -6.07 13.85 -9.03
C PRO A 85 -7.56 13.97 -9.35
N SER A 86 -8.34 14.43 -8.38
CA SER A 86 -9.73 14.81 -8.61
C SER A 86 -9.81 16.02 -9.54
N TRP A 87 -10.90 16.14 -10.29
CA TRP A 87 -11.16 17.32 -11.08
C TRP A 87 -11.66 18.47 -10.16
N GLU A 88 -10.93 19.58 -10.16
CA GLU A 88 -11.41 20.86 -9.61
C GLU A 88 -12.29 21.56 -10.65
N THR A 89 -13.59 21.72 -10.35
CA THR A 89 -14.54 22.47 -11.19
C THR A 89 -14.53 23.95 -10.89
#